data_AF-A0A177KX44-F1
#
_entry.id   AF-A0A177KX44-F1
#
_cell.length_a   1.000
_cell.length_b   1.000
_cell.length_c   1.000
_cell.angle_alpha   90.00
_cell.angle_beta   90.00
_cell.angle_gamma   90.00
#
_symmetry.space_group_name_H-M   'P 1'
#
loop_
_entity.id
_entity.type
_entity.pdbx_description
1 polymer ?
#
loop_
_entity_poly.entity_id
_entity_poly.type
_entity_poly.pdbx_seq_one_letter_code
_entity_poly.pdbx_strand_id
1 'polypeptide(L)'
;MSKDIIEVDIDPGHGGKDPGAVSNGLQEKDVVLDIAKKTADYLMKNYSNVKINLTRTTDVYHAPEAKVRIANAHKAACLVSIHLNSLYPDSNGFETFRQQGVTGETVTFQKAAHDEIMSFLKHYGIRDRGIKQQNLAALRVSNMPVVLTENLFVSNLTSSAIVEQEVKG
;
A
#
# COMPACT_ATOMS: atom_id res chain seq x y z
N MET A 1 -2.74 33.06 0.74
CA MET A 1 -1.55 32.20 0.82
C MET A 1 -1.88 30.94 0.03
N SER A 2 -1.09 30.58 -0.98
CA SER A 2 -1.23 29.25 -1.59
C SER A 2 -0.99 28.22 -0.50
N LYS A 3 -1.92 27.27 -0.31
CA LYS A 3 -1.63 26.11 0.53
C LYS A 3 -0.48 25.36 -0.14
N ASP A 4 0.56 25.03 0.61
CA ASP A 4 1.61 24.15 0.12
C ASP A 4 0.95 22.82 -0.32
N ILE A 5 1.24 22.40 -1.55
CA ILE A 5 0.74 21.14 -2.09
C ILE A 5 1.56 20.01 -1.47
N ILE A 6 0.87 19.06 -0.85
CA ILE A 6 1.49 17.84 -0.32
C ILE A 6 1.43 16.79 -1.42
N GLU A 7 2.59 16.41 -1.94
CA GLU A 7 2.72 15.36 -2.97
C GLU A 7 2.84 13.99 -2.30
N VAL A 8 1.93 13.06 -2.58
CA VAL A 8 1.92 11.71 -2.02
C VAL A 8 1.96 10.72 -3.17
N ASP A 9 2.87 9.77 -3.08
CA ASP A 9 2.98 8.71 -4.06
C ASP A 9 2.40 7.41 -3.50
N ILE A 10 1.65 6.70 -4.33
CA ILE A 10 1.10 5.38 -4.02
C ILE A 10 1.68 4.38 -5.01
N ASP A 11 2.28 3.32 -4.49
CA ASP A 11 2.82 2.22 -5.27
C ASP A 11 1.89 1.01 -5.19
N PRO A 12 1.03 0.77 -6.19
CA PRO A 12 0.38 -0.52 -6.29
C PRO A 12 1.42 -1.60 -6.61
N GLY A 13 1.60 -2.55 -5.68
CA GLY A 13 2.53 -3.67 -5.77
C GLY A 13 2.46 -4.42 -7.11
N HIS A 14 3.55 -5.11 -7.47
CA HIS A 14 3.61 -5.98 -8.65
C HIS A 14 3.27 -5.28 -9.99
N GLY A 15 2.78 -6.03 -10.98
CA GLY A 15 2.32 -5.53 -12.28
C GLY A 15 2.96 -6.26 -13.48
N GLY A 16 2.25 -6.27 -14.60
CA GLY A 16 2.63 -6.92 -15.85
C GLY A 16 2.94 -8.40 -15.65
N LYS A 17 4.21 -8.75 -15.86
CA LYS A 17 4.75 -10.12 -15.73
C LYS A 17 4.81 -10.65 -14.30
N ASP A 18 4.65 -9.78 -13.30
CA ASP A 18 4.63 -10.15 -11.89
C ASP A 18 3.17 -10.06 -11.40
N PRO A 19 2.48 -11.19 -11.21
CA PRO A 19 1.10 -11.19 -10.73
C PRO A 19 0.98 -10.92 -9.23
N GLY A 20 2.09 -10.96 -8.48
CA GLY A 20 2.06 -11.10 -7.03
C GLY A 20 1.41 -12.41 -6.61
N ALA A 21 0.78 -12.42 -5.44
CA ALA A 21 0.04 -13.58 -4.97
C ALA A 21 -1.22 -13.84 -5.82
N VAL A 22 -1.46 -15.12 -6.13
CA VAL A 22 -2.63 -15.57 -6.91
C VAL A 22 -3.38 -16.64 -6.12
N SER A 23 -4.62 -16.34 -5.74
CA SER A 23 -5.47 -17.28 -5.01
C SER A 23 -6.93 -16.84 -5.07
N ASN A 24 -7.86 -17.75 -4.85
CA ASN A 24 -9.30 -17.45 -4.76
C ASN A 24 -9.86 -16.64 -5.96
N GLY A 25 -9.30 -16.82 -7.16
CA GLY A 25 -9.70 -16.10 -8.37
C GLY A 25 -9.16 -14.66 -8.48
N LEU A 26 -8.33 -14.24 -7.53
CA LEU A 26 -7.71 -12.92 -7.48
C LEU A 26 -6.23 -12.99 -7.84
N GLN A 27 -5.76 -11.94 -8.50
CA GLN A 27 -4.34 -11.63 -8.65
C GLN A 27 -4.05 -10.36 -7.87
N GLU A 28 -3.06 -10.41 -6.98
CA GLU A 28 -2.67 -9.27 -6.15
C GLU A 28 -2.44 -8.01 -6.99
N LYS A 29 -1.72 -8.11 -8.10
CA LYS A 29 -1.42 -6.97 -8.98
C LYS A 29 -2.65 -6.18 -9.44
N ASP A 30 -3.78 -6.86 -9.67
CA ASP A 30 -5.00 -6.23 -10.18
C ASP A 30 -5.72 -5.54 -9.03
N VAL A 31 -5.85 -6.25 -7.92
CA VAL A 31 -6.51 -5.77 -6.71
C VAL A 31 -5.81 -4.55 -6.12
N VAL A 32 -4.48 -4.59 -5.99
CA VAL A 32 -3.73 -3.46 -5.42
C VAL A 32 -3.73 -2.24 -6.34
N LEU A 33 -3.86 -2.43 -7.67
CA LEU A 33 -4.02 -1.32 -8.62
C LEU A 33 -5.37 -0.63 -8.42
N ASP A 34 -6.44 -1.41 -8.24
CA ASP A 34 -7.78 -0.87 -8.03
C ASP A 34 -7.88 -0.15 -6.68
N ILE A 35 -7.32 -0.71 -5.61
CA ILE A 35 -7.19 -0.03 -4.31
C ILE A 35 -6.47 1.30 -4.48
N ALA A 36 -5.28 1.30 -5.13
CA ALA A 36 -4.48 2.51 -5.30
C ALA A 36 -5.23 3.61 -6.08
N LYS A 37 -5.95 3.24 -7.14
CA LYS A 37 -6.77 4.17 -7.93
C LYS A 37 -7.91 4.76 -7.11
N LYS A 38 -8.64 3.92 -6.36
CA LYS A 38 -9.71 4.38 -5.46
C LYS A 38 -9.19 5.31 -4.38
N THR A 39 -8.05 4.97 -3.76
CA THR A 39 -7.40 5.83 -2.76
C THR A 39 -7.00 7.17 -3.38
N ALA A 40 -6.38 7.17 -4.56
CA ALA A 40 -5.99 8.40 -5.25
C ALA A 40 -7.22 9.28 -5.56
N ASP A 41 -8.27 8.69 -6.14
CA ASP A 41 -9.51 9.39 -6.45
C ASP A 41 -10.16 9.98 -5.19
N TYR A 42 -10.22 9.21 -4.10
CA TYR A 42 -10.79 9.67 -2.83
C TYR A 42 -9.99 10.85 -2.27
N LEU A 43 -8.66 10.74 -2.21
CA LEU A 43 -7.81 11.79 -1.66
C LEU A 43 -7.90 13.07 -2.49
N MET A 44 -7.85 12.98 -3.82
CA MET A 44 -7.97 14.15 -4.70
C MET A 44 -9.36 14.80 -4.63
N LYS A 45 -10.44 14.04 -4.40
CA LYS A 45 -11.80 14.57 -4.24
C LYS A 45 -12.02 15.26 -2.90
N ASN A 46 -11.38 14.78 -1.83
CA ASN A 46 -11.66 15.24 -0.47
C ASN A 46 -10.63 16.24 0.07
N TYR A 47 -9.44 16.34 -0.54
CA TYR A 47 -8.37 17.23 -0.07
C TYR A 47 -7.86 18.13 -1.19
N SER A 48 -8.09 19.44 -1.04
CA SER A 48 -7.72 20.46 -2.05
C SER A 48 -6.23 20.80 -2.10
N ASN A 49 -5.43 20.33 -1.13
CA ASN A 49 -4.00 20.62 -1.02
C ASN A 49 -3.12 19.37 -1.13
N VAL A 50 -3.63 18.33 -1.78
CA VAL A 50 -2.91 17.07 -1.98
C VAL A 50 -2.80 16.78 -3.48
N LYS A 51 -1.63 16.33 -3.91
CA LYS A 51 -1.39 15.78 -5.25
C LYS A 51 -1.02 14.32 -5.10
N ILE A 52 -1.74 13.43 -5.78
CA ILE A 52 -1.47 11.99 -5.74
C ILE A 52 -0.85 11.54 -7.05
N ASN A 53 0.27 10.81 -6.98
CA ASN A 53 0.81 10.08 -8.12
C ASN A 53 0.78 8.58 -7.86
N LEU A 54 0.64 7.79 -8.93
CA LEU A 54 0.77 6.34 -8.88
C LEU A 54 2.07 5.92 -9.58
N THR A 55 2.82 4.98 -8.99
CA THR A 55 4.02 4.42 -9.66
C THR A 55 3.67 3.65 -10.94
N ARG A 56 2.44 3.15 -11.04
CA ARG A 56 1.81 2.65 -12.27
C ARG A 56 0.30 2.92 -12.25
N THR A 57 -0.27 3.20 -13.42
CA THR A 57 -1.72 3.39 -13.61
C THR A 57 -2.38 2.26 -14.42
N THR A 58 -1.56 1.37 -14.97
CA THR A 58 -1.95 0.24 -15.81
C THR A 58 -1.24 -1.04 -15.35
N ASP A 59 -1.54 -2.16 -16.00
CA ASP A 59 -0.89 -3.45 -15.75
C ASP A 59 0.51 -3.49 -16.39
N VAL A 60 1.47 -2.82 -15.75
CA VAL A 60 2.87 -2.74 -16.20
C VAL A 60 3.81 -3.10 -15.05
N TYR A 61 4.89 -3.80 -15.39
CA TYR A 61 5.92 -4.16 -14.43
C TYR A 61 6.93 -3.02 -14.25
N HIS A 62 7.17 -2.63 -12.99
CA HIS A 62 8.32 -1.85 -12.58
C HIS A 62 9.12 -2.62 -11.52
N ALA A 63 10.44 -2.65 -11.67
CA ALA A 63 11.31 -3.23 -10.65
C ALA A 63 11.12 -2.49 -9.30
N PRO A 64 11.26 -3.17 -8.14
CA PRO A 64 11.02 -2.57 -6.83
C PRO A 64 11.74 -1.23 -6.61
N GLU A 65 13.02 -1.12 -6.94
CA GLU A 65 13.75 0.14 -6.79
C GLU A 65 13.30 1.24 -7.78
N ALA A 66 12.80 0.86 -8.97
CA ALA A 66 12.32 1.82 -9.94
C ALA A 66 11.07 2.55 -9.43
N LYS A 67 10.17 1.84 -8.73
CA LYS A 67 8.98 2.40 -8.07
C LYS A 67 9.37 3.49 -7.06
N VAL A 68 10.38 3.23 -6.23
CA VAL A 68 10.88 4.22 -5.25
C VAL A 68 11.56 5.41 -5.97
N ARG A 69 12.30 5.16 -7.05
CA ARG A 69 12.91 6.23 -7.85
C ARG A 69 11.88 7.15 -8.53
N ILE A 70 10.72 6.62 -8.93
CA ILE A 70 9.59 7.43 -9.42
C ILE A 70 9.13 8.41 -8.32
N ALA A 71 8.88 7.91 -7.11
CA ALA A 71 8.48 8.76 -5.98
C ALA A 71 9.55 9.79 -5.58
N ASN A 72 10.83 9.42 -5.65
CA ASN A 72 11.93 10.37 -5.45
C ASN A 72 11.91 11.50 -6.49
N ALA A 73 11.64 11.18 -7.77
CA ALA A 73 11.60 12.17 -8.84
C ALA A 73 10.44 13.16 -8.69
N HIS A 74 9.31 12.70 -8.15
CA HIS A 74 8.18 13.55 -7.78
C HIS A 74 8.44 14.39 -6.51
N LYS A 75 9.53 14.11 -5.77
CA LYS A 75 9.80 14.71 -4.45
C LYS A 75 8.62 14.50 -3.49
N ALA A 76 8.04 13.30 -3.53
CA ALA A 76 6.89 12.95 -2.69
C ALA A 76 7.21 13.15 -1.20
N ALA A 77 6.26 13.71 -0.46
CA ALA A 77 6.30 13.85 0.99
C ALA A 77 6.24 12.50 1.69
N CYS A 78 5.59 11.50 1.08
CA CYS A 78 5.63 10.10 1.52
C CYS A 78 5.25 9.14 0.39
N LEU A 79 5.57 7.85 0.59
CA LEU A 79 5.22 6.75 -0.30
C LEU A 79 4.48 5.65 0.46
N VAL A 80 3.33 5.23 -0.06
CA VAL A 80 2.59 4.05 0.43
C VAL A 80 2.65 2.95 -0.63
N SER A 81 3.30 1.83 -0.34
CA SER A 81 3.31 0.64 -1.20
C SER A 81 2.23 -0.33 -0.74
N ILE A 82 1.27 -0.63 -1.61
CA ILE A 82 0.06 -1.40 -1.33
C ILE A 82 0.23 -2.83 -1.85
N HIS A 83 0.12 -3.79 -0.94
CA HIS A 83 0.27 -5.22 -1.17
C HIS A 83 -0.87 -6.04 -0.55
N LEU A 84 -0.95 -7.31 -0.92
CA LEU A 84 -1.76 -8.34 -0.26
C LEU A 84 -0.87 -9.50 0.15
N ASN A 85 -1.11 -10.01 1.34
CA ASN A 85 -0.34 -11.12 1.87
C ASN A 85 -0.82 -12.46 1.26
N SER A 86 -0.01 -13.49 1.41
CA SER A 86 -0.40 -14.85 1.03
C SER A 86 0.43 -15.86 1.80
N LEU A 87 -0.24 -16.83 2.43
CA LEU A 87 0.42 -17.92 3.13
C LEU A 87 -0.44 -19.19 3.10
N TYR A 88 -1.02 -19.58 4.23
CA TYR A 88 -1.96 -20.69 4.32
C TYR A 88 -3.41 -20.19 4.21
N PRO A 89 -4.38 -21.03 3.83
CA PRO A 89 -5.78 -20.61 3.67
C PRO A 89 -6.43 -20.03 4.95
N ASP A 90 -5.93 -20.39 6.13
CA ASP A 90 -6.40 -19.90 7.43
C ASP A 90 -5.67 -18.63 7.91
N SER A 91 -4.57 -18.25 7.24
CA SER A 91 -3.79 -17.06 7.57
C SER A 91 -4.58 -15.79 7.20
N ASN A 92 -4.79 -14.91 8.18
CA ASN A 92 -5.52 -13.65 7.98
C ASN A 92 -4.92 -12.53 8.85
N GLY A 93 -5.36 -11.30 8.56
CA GLY A 93 -5.03 -10.11 9.32
C GLY A 93 -4.36 -9.01 8.50
N PHE A 94 -4.14 -7.87 9.11
CA PHE A 94 -3.50 -6.70 8.52
C PHE A 94 -2.15 -6.42 9.19
N GLU A 95 -1.14 -6.08 8.39
CA GLU A 95 0.18 -5.66 8.89
C GLU A 95 0.77 -4.57 8.01
N THR A 96 1.67 -3.78 8.61
CA THR A 96 2.46 -2.80 7.88
C THR A 96 3.94 -3.02 8.12
N PHE A 97 4.74 -2.67 7.13
CA PHE A 97 6.19 -2.79 7.19
C PHE A 97 6.88 -1.47 6.86
N ARG A 98 8.05 -1.29 7.44
CA ARG A 98 9.06 -0.32 7.02
C ARG A 98 10.40 -1.01 6.85
N GLN A 99 11.33 -0.34 6.15
CA GLN A 99 12.71 -0.81 6.06
C GLN A 99 13.34 -0.94 7.45
N GLN A 100 14.00 -2.08 7.69
CA GLN A 100 14.72 -2.35 8.93
C GLN A 100 15.76 -1.27 9.21
N GLY A 101 15.77 -0.79 10.46
CA GLY A 101 16.70 0.22 10.93
C GLY A 101 16.28 1.67 10.64
N VAL A 102 15.22 1.88 9.86
CA VAL A 102 14.68 3.23 9.62
C VAL A 102 13.88 3.70 10.84
N THR A 103 14.19 4.93 11.27
CA THR A 103 13.58 5.64 12.40
C THR A 103 12.99 6.98 11.94
N GLY A 104 12.58 7.85 12.86
CA GLY A 104 12.09 9.20 12.55
C GLY A 104 10.70 9.23 11.90
N GLU A 105 10.51 10.10 10.91
CA GLU A 105 9.21 10.36 10.26
C GLU A 105 8.54 9.10 9.72
N THR A 106 9.31 8.13 9.21
CA THR A 106 8.76 6.84 8.74
C THR A 106 8.07 6.06 9.84
N VAL A 107 8.57 6.10 11.09
CA VAL A 107 7.94 5.42 12.23
C VAL A 107 6.59 6.06 12.55
N THR A 108 6.56 7.40 12.59
CA THR A 108 5.33 8.16 12.82
C THR A 108 4.32 7.91 11.71
N PHE A 109 4.75 7.94 10.45
CA PHE A 109 3.91 7.70 9.30
C PHE A 109 3.36 6.27 9.27
N GLN A 110 4.20 5.27 9.51
CA GLN A 110 3.77 3.86 9.60
C GLN A 110 2.72 3.66 10.68
N LYS A 111 2.91 4.25 11.86
CA LYS A 111 1.96 4.14 12.96
C LYS A 111 0.62 4.79 12.60
N ALA A 112 0.64 6.01 12.07
CA ALA A 112 -0.58 6.71 11.67
C ALA A 112 -1.37 5.94 10.60
N ALA A 113 -0.70 5.48 9.54
CA ALA A 113 -1.33 4.69 8.49
C ALA A 113 -1.89 3.36 9.01
N HIS A 114 -1.13 2.66 9.86
CA HIS A 114 -1.56 1.40 10.45
C HIS A 114 -2.79 1.58 11.33
N ASP A 115 -2.76 2.55 12.26
CA ASP A 115 -3.86 2.78 13.20
C ASP A 115 -5.16 3.14 12.47
N GLU A 116 -5.08 4.00 11.44
CA GLU A 116 -6.25 4.43 10.67
C GLU A 116 -6.86 3.27 9.88
N ILE A 117 -6.05 2.53 9.13
CA ILE A 117 -6.53 1.37 8.35
C ILE A 117 -7.07 0.28 9.28
N MET A 118 -6.38 0.01 10.39
CA MET A 118 -6.85 -0.97 11.37
C MET A 118 -8.15 -0.54 12.05
N SER A 119 -8.38 0.76 12.24
CA SER A 119 -9.65 1.26 12.78
C SER A 119 -10.85 0.87 11.89
N PHE A 120 -10.69 0.99 10.57
CA PHE A 120 -11.67 0.55 9.58
C PHE A 120 -11.83 -0.99 9.59
N LEU A 121 -10.72 -1.71 9.55
CA LEU A 121 -10.72 -3.18 9.44
C LEU A 121 -11.27 -3.89 10.69
N LYS A 122 -11.33 -3.22 11.86
CA LYS A 122 -11.96 -3.77 13.08
C LYS A 122 -13.43 -4.13 12.87
N HIS A 123 -14.16 -3.39 12.03
CA HIS A 123 -15.57 -3.71 11.73
C HIS A 123 -15.75 -5.05 11.01
N TYR A 124 -14.71 -5.50 10.31
CA TYR A 124 -14.65 -6.81 9.65
C TYR A 124 -14.12 -7.94 10.55
N GLY A 125 -13.81 -7.65 11.82
CA GLY A 125 -13.21 -8.64 12.73
C GLY A 125 -11.80 -9.07 12.32
N ILE A 126 -11.10 -8.26 11.51
CA ILE A 126 -9.75 -8.54 11.04
C ILE A 126 -8.76 -8.48 12.21
N ARG A 127 -7.85 -9.45 12.23
CA ARG A 127 -6.74 -9.50 13.18
C ARG A 127 -5.70 -8.43 12.88
N ASP A 128 -5.34 -7.66 13.88
CA ASP A 128 -4.13 -6.83 13.87
C ASP A 128 -2.88 -7.74 14.01
N ARG A 129 -2.02 -7.75 13.00
CA ARG A 129 -0.76 -8.51 13.00
C ARG A 129 0.46 -7.63 13.32
N GLY A 130 0.24 -6.33 13.50
CA GLY A 130 1.19 -5.37 14.05
C GLY A 130 1.96 -4.55 13.02
N ILE A 131 2.67 -3.57 13.59
CA ILE A 131 3.60 -2.66 12.91
C ILE A 131 4.98 -3.31 12.93
N LYS A 132 5.51 -3.65 11.76
CA LYS A 132 6.73 -4.46 11.59
C LYS A 132 7.85 -3.74 10.87
N GLN A 133 9.03 -4.32 10.97
CA GLN A 133 10.21 -3.97 10.18
C GLN A 133 10.67 -5.20 9.42
N GLN A 134 11.14 -5.01 8.20
CA GLN A 134 11.75 -6.06 7.38
C GLN A 134 12.89 -5.49 6.54
N ASN A 135 13.81 -6.35 6.12
CA ASN A 135 14.83 -5.97 5.16
C ASN A 135 14.24 -5.85 3.74
N LEU A 136 13.69 -4.68 3.43
CA LEU A 136 13.10 -4.27 2.16
C LEU A 136 14.14 -3.47 1.35
N ALA A 137 15.13 -4.15 0.77
CA ALA A 137 16.29 -3.52 0.12
C ALA A 137 15.94 -2.40 -0.88
N ALA A 138 14.82 -2.54 -1.60
CA ALA A 138 14.33 -1.55 -2.54
C ALA A 138 13.99 -0.19 -1.91
N LEU A 139 13.61 -0.16 -0.62
CA LEU A 139 13.25 1.07 0.09
C LEU A 139 14.47 1.85 0.59
N ARG A 140 15.68 1.26 0.56
CA ARG A 140 16.91 1.92 1.05
C ARG A 140 17.33 3.14 0.23
N VAL A 141 16.83 3.27 -1.00
CA VAL A 141 17.08 4.40 -1.90
C VAL A 141 16.02 5.50 -1.78
N SER A 142 15.08 5.39 -0.84
CA SER A 142 14.04 6.41 -0.63
C SER A 142 14.60 7.69 -0.01
N ASN A 143 14.10 8.84 -0.47
CA ASN A 143 14.38 10.16 0.09
C ASN A 143 13.21 10.69 0.95
N MET A 144 12.19 9.86 1.19
CA MET A 144 10.97 10.20 1.90
C MET A 144 10.54 9.06 2.83
N PRO A 145 9.62 9.31 3.79
CA PRO A 145 8.95 8.26 4.54
C PRO A 145 8.25 7.23 3.65
N VAL A 146 8.54 5.93 3.86
CA VAL A 146 7.91 4.84 3.10
C VAL A 146 7.29 3.80 4.02
N VAL A 147 6.06 3.42 3.70
CA VAL A 147 5.33 2.33 4.37
C VAL A 147 4.85 1.34 3.33
N LEU A 148 5.02 0.05 3.61
CA LEU A 148 4.38 -1.04 2.89
C LEU A 148 3.18 -1.55 3.71
N THR A 149 2.03 -1.72 3.07
CA THR A 149 0.81 -2.26 3.69
C THR A 149 0.48 -3.62 3.10
N GLU A 150 0.24 -4.62 3.96
CA GLU A 150 -0.29 -5.92 3.57
C GLU A 150 -1.78 -5.96 3.93
N ASN A 151 -2.62 -5.70 2.94
CA ASN A 151 -4.05 -5.42 3.12
C ASN A 151 -4.87 -6.70 3.11
N LEU A 152 -4.65 -7.55 4.11
CA LEU A 152 -5.22 -8.89 4.25
C LEU A 152 -4.51 -9.96 3.39
N PHE A 153 -5.05 -11.18 3.41
CA PHE A 153 -4.44 -12.34 2.77
C PHE A 153 -5.28 -12.80 1.59
N VAL A 154 -4.75 -12.73 0.36
CA VAL A 154 -5.45 -13.23 -0.83
C VAL A 154 -5.67 -14.75 -0.76
N SER A 155 -4.84 -15.48 -0.01
CA SER A 155 -5.00 -16.91 0.22
C SER A 155 -6.19 -17.28 1.11
N ASN A 156 -6.73 -16.32 1.88
CA ASN A 156 -7.83 -16.56 2.81
C ASN A 156 -9.16 -16.12 2.21
N LEU A 157 -10.16 -17.01 2.24
CA LEU A 157 -11.45 -16.78 1.59
C LEU A 157 -12.21 -15.57 2.16
N THR A 158 -12.24 -15.43 3.49
CA THR A 158 -12.91 -14.28 4.14
C THR A 158 -12.22 -12.96 3.79
N SER A 159 -10.89 -12.94 3.85
CA SER A 159 -10.08 -11.78 3.45
C SER A 159 -10.31 -11.41 1.99
N SER A 160 -10.31 -12.40 1.09
CA SER A 160 -10.56 -12.19 -0.35
C SER A 160 -11.95 -11.62 -0.60
N ALA A 161 -12.98 -12.13 0.07
CA ALA A 161 -14.35 -11.62 -0.06
C ALA A 161 -14.48 -10.16 0.41
N ILE A 162 -13.83 -9.79 1.52
CA ILE A 162 -13.81 -8.39 2.00
C ILE A 162 -13.12 -7.50 0.96
N VAL A 163 -11.96 -7.92 0.47
CA VAL A 163 -11.20 -7.16 -0.52
C VAL A 163 -12.00 -6.99 -1.81
N GLU A 164 -12.65 -8.05 -2.31
CA GLU A 164 -13.53 -7.93 -3.48
C GLU A 164 -14.71 -6.98 -3.24
N GLN A 165 -15.34 -7.05 -2.07
CA GLN A 165 -16.46 -6.18 -1.71
C GLN A 165 -16.05 -4.71 -1.74
N GLU A 166 -14.93 -4.36 -1.08
CA GLU A 166 -14.43 -2.97 -1.00
C GLU A 166 -13.86 -2.46 -2.33
N VAL A 167 -13.33 -3.35 -3.17
CA VAL A 167 -12.78 -3.00 -4.49
C VAL A 167 -13.84 -2.95 -5.59
N LYS A 168 -14.95 -3.70 -5.48
CA LYS A 168 -16.04 -3.66 -6.47
C LYS A 168 -17.20 -2.73 -6.09
N GLY A 169 -17.35 -2.39 -4.81
CA GLY A 169 -18.34 -1.42 -4.30
C GLY A 169 -17.97 0.03 -4.60
#